data_AF-A0A2V8Q6E8-F1
#
_entry.id   AF-A0A2V8Q6E8-F1
#
_cell.length_a   1.000
_cell.length_b   1.000
_cell.length_c   1.000
_cell.angle_alpha   90.00
_cell.angle_beta   90.00
_cell.angle_gamma   90.00
#
_symmetry.space_group_name_H-M   'P 1'
#
loop_
_entity.id
_entity.type
_entity.pdbx_description
1 polymer ?
#
loop_
_entity_poly.entity_id
_entity_poly.type
_entity_poly.pdbx_seq_one_letter_code
_entity_poly.pdbx_strand_id
1 'polypeptide(L)'
;MKKVLIIVLALFGLVGMIFLAFRNEGAVQTSAIQQWPGQMGTLETVGDRWPRLEANHASMTLTSLAESLPKNDNALDDFLAREITRDELSIGDPATLPDVSPIRDLLLREPIVWERYDGIGDEHAIAVRAIQMTMARALVANALSKARANSPAAWDDLHAVWKLARSLDEHPQMMAQTAALSMARMVNAVAWKMPLPAPAWLSELQVRDDLRPLLDAFQHQTAGYWQSSARIFPTKWLASSIDHDRKIAEDLFHFTGCDVNTPMNELGTDLTSLWRRVFRYRAEREATANAIRVREGKSIETSSRCSDGGWIFDGTTLRFSREIATAAPDTPMPLVLRVKR
;
A
#
# COMPACT_ATOMS: atom_id res chain seq x y z
N MET A 1 -46.77 23.52 -30.25
CA MET A 1 -45.30 23.68 -30.38
C MET A 1 -44.74 24.90 -29.63
N LYS A 2 -45.21 26.15 -29.85
CA LYS A 2 -44.68 27.35 -29.15
C LYS A 2 -44.67 27.26 -27.60
N LYS A 3 -45.74 26.76 -26.98
CA LYS A 3 -45.83 26.63 -25.50
C LYS A 3 -44.80 25.63 -24.93
N VAL A 4 -44.55 24.53 -25.63
CA VAL A 4 -43.56 23.52 -25.21
C VAL A 4 -42.14 24.09 -25.27
N LEU A 5 -41.82 24.84 -26.33
CA LEU A 5 -40.51 25.49 -26.47
C LEU A 5 -40.24 26.49 -25.34
N ILE A 6 -41.25 27.28 -24.93
CA ILE A 6 -41.12 28.24 -23.82
C ILE A 6 -40.86 27.52 -22.50
N ILE A 7 -41.57 26.42 -22.22
CA ILE A 7 -41.36 25.62 -21.00
C ILE A 7 -39.95 25.04 -20.98
N VAL A 8 -39.48 24.49 -22.10
CA VAL A 8 -38.12 23.93 -22.23
C VAL A 8 -37.06 25.02 -21.99
N LEU A 9 -37.20 26.19 -22.59
CA LEU A 9 -36.27 27.32 -22.39
C LEU A 9 -36.28 27.82 -20.94
N ALA A 10 -37.45 27.91 -20.30
CA ALA A 10 -37.56 28.29 -18.88
C ALA A 10 -36.88 27.25 -17.97
N LEU A 11 -37.01 25.96 -18.29
CA LEU A 11 -36.35 24.89 -17.56
C LEU A 11 -34.82 24.98 -17.70
N PHE A 12 -34.31 25.20 -18.91
CA PHE A 12 -32.88 25.42 -19.14
C PHE A 12 -32.37 26.67 -18.43
N GLY A 13 -33.14 27.76 -18.41
CA GLY A 13 -32.80 28.98 -17.67
C GLY A 13 -32.74 28.75 -16.16
N LEU A 14 -33.69 28.01 -15.59
CA LEU A 14 -33.69 27.65 -14.17
C LEU A 14 -32.49 26.76 -13.82
N VAL A 15 -32.21 25.74 -14.64
CA VAL A 15 -31.04 24.87 -14.46
C VAL A 15 -29.75 25.68 -14.53
N GLY A 16 -29.62 26.60 -15.48
CA GLY A 16 -28.47 27.50 -15.59
C GLY A 16 -28.30 28.42 -14.38
N MET A 17 -29.39 28.96 -13.84
CA MET A 17 -29.36 29.81 -12.64
C MET A 17 -28.96 29.01 -11.39
N ILE A 18 -29.53 27.82 -11.20
CA ILE A 18 -29.15 26.92 -10.11
C ILE A 18 -27.65 26.60 -10.21
N PHE A 19 -27.19 26.24 -11.40
CA PHE A 19 -25.79 25.94 -11.66
C PHE A 19 -24.86 27.12 -11.32
N LEU A 20 -25.20 28.35 -11.73
CA LEU A 20 -24.44 29.55 -11.37
C LEU A 20 -24.46 29.83 -9.85
N ALA A 21 -25.56 29.55 -9.17
CA ALA A 21 -25.65 29.70 -7.71
C ALA A 21 -24.76 28.70 -6.94
N PHE A 22 -24.44 27.56 -7.54
CA PHE A 22 -23.50 26.58 -6.99
C PHE A 22 -22.04 26.84 -7.34
N ARG A 23 -21.76 27.61 -8.41
CA ARG A 23 -20.41 28.00 -8.81
C ARG A 23 -19.79 28.91 -7.74
N ASN A 24 -18.62 28.54 -7.24
CA ASN A 24 -17.89 29.27 -6.22
C ASN A 24 -16.39 28.99 -6.33
N GLU A 25 -15.73 29.68 -7.27
CA GLU A 25 -14.28 29.57 -7.51
C GLU A 25 -13.46 29.94 -6.27
N GLY A 26 -13.90 30.97 -5.53
CA GLY A 26 -13.21 31.41 -4.32
C GLY A 26 -13.19 30.33 -3.23
N ALA A 27 -14.30 29.60 -3.04
CA ALA A 27 -14.33 28.49 -2.09
C ALA A 27 -13.40 27.36 -2.53
N VAL A 28 -13.43 26.96 -3.81
CA VAL A 28 -12.55 25.90 -4.33
C VAL A 28 -11.08 26.28 -4.16
N GLN A 29 -10.71 27.52 -4.50
CA GLN A 29 -9.35 28.02 -4.32
C GLN A 29 -8.94 28.04 -2.85
N THR A 30 -9.84 28.50 -1.97
CA THR A 30 -9.59 28.53 -0.52
C THR A 30 -9.34 27.13 0.03
N SER A 31 -10.11 26.13 -0.38
CA SER A 31 -9.90 24.73 0.04
C SER A 31 -8.60 24.16 -0.56
N ALA A 32 -8.25 24.51 -1.81
CA ALA A 32 -7.06 24.01 -2.48
C ALA A 32 -5.73 24.53 -1.89
N ILE A 33 -5.71 25.77 -1.37
CA ILE A 33 -4.52 26.37 -0.74
C ILE A 33 -4.35 25.98 0.75
N GLN A 34 -5.29 25.24 1.33
CA GLN A 34 -5.13 24.75 2.70
C GLN A 34 -3.98 23.73 2.77
N GLN A 35 -3.23 23.80 3.87
CA GLN A 35 -2.14 22.88 4.13
C GLN A 35 -2.69 21.49 4.47
N TRP A 36 -2.12 20.47 3.85
CA TRP A 36 -2.32 19.07 4.19
C TRP A 36 -1.44 18.68 5.38
N PRO A 37 -1.84 17.65 6.17
CA PRO A 37 -1.13 17.25 7.39
C PRO A 37 0.34 16.92 7.13
N GLY A 38 1.15 16.98 8.18
CA GLY A 38 2.55 16.54 8.13
C GLY A 38 3.43 17.29 7.13
N GLN A 39 3.15 18.56 6.82
CA GLN A 39 3.94 19.34 5.85
C GLN A 39 3.87 18.78 4.42
N MET A 40 2.74 18.18 4.03
CA MET A 40 2.50 17.73 2.65
C MET A 40 2.29 18.88 1.65
N GLY A 41 2.14 20.12 2.11
CA GLY A 41 1.91 21.29 1.26
C GLY A 41 0.45 21.45 0.86
N THR A 42 0.21 22.20 -0.21
CA THR A 42 -1.13 22.46 -0.79
C THR A 42 -1.35 21.61 -2.04
N LEU A 43 -2.59 21.56 -2.55
CA LEU A 43 -2.88 20.86 -3.80
C LEU A 43 -2.16 21.45 -5.02
N GLU A 44 -1.87 22.74 -5.00
CA GLU A 44 -1.17 23.43 -6.09
C GLU A 44 0.27 22.91 -6.25
N THR A 45 0.93 22.64 -5.13
CA THR A 45 2.32 22.16 -5.10
C THR A 45 2.48 20.68 -5.44
N VAL A 46 1.38 19.93 -5.58
CA VAL A 46 1.43 18.49 -5.84
C VAL A 46 2.09 18.19 -7.19
N GLY A 47 1.76 18.96 -8.24
CA GLY A 47 2.32 18.74 -9.58
C GLY A 47 3.84 18.87 -9.61
N ASP A 48 4.37 19.86 -8.90
CA ASP A 48 5.81 20.13 -8.85
C ASP A 48 6.60 19.05 -8.09
N ARG A 49 5.95 18.37 -7.13
CA ARG A 49 6.59 17.28 -6.35
C ARG A 49 6.77 16.00 -7.15
N TRP A 50 5.97 15.79 -8.19
CA TRP A 50 5.91 14.53 -8.91
C TRP A 50 6.13 14.72 -10.41
N PRO A 51 7.34 15.15 -10.83
CA PRO A 51 7.64 15.32 -12.26
C PRO A 51 7.52 13.99 -13.00
N ARG A 52 7.28 14.06 -14.31
CA ARG A 52 7.32 12.89 -15.17
C ARG A 52 8.68 12.19 -15.05
N LEU A 53 8.67 10.85 -15.01
CA LEU A 53 9.87 10.03 -15.01
C LEU A 53 9.82 9.08 -16.20
N GLU A 54 10.97 8.88 -16.84
CA GLU A 54 11.14 7.86 -17.87
C GLU A 54 11.60 6.54 -17.23
N ALA A 55 11.11 5.42 -17.77
CA ALA A 55 11.57 4.11 -17.36
C ALA A 55 13.05 3.92 -17.70
N ASN A 56 13.82 3.35 -16.76
CA ASN A 56 15.22 2.99 -17.03
C ASN A 56 15.33 1.59 -17.69
N HIS A 57 16.52 1.27 -18.22
CA HIS A 57 16.78 -0.04 -18.84
C HIS A 57 16.51 -1.22 -17.89
N ALA A 58 16.79 -1.05 -16.59
CA ALA A 58 16.56 -2.07 -15.59
C ALA A 58 15.06 -2.39 -15.43
N SER A 59 14.17 -1.40 -15.38
CA SER A 59 12.72 -1.63 -15.27
C SER A 59 12.12 -2.28 -16.53
N MET A 60 12.64 -1.94 -17.72
CA MET A 60 12.27 -2.62 -18.96
C MET A 60 12.71 -4.09 -18.97
N THR A 61 13.96 -4.36 -18.56
CA THR A 61 14.49 -5.73 -18.44
C THR A 61 13.68 -6.53 -17.42
N LEU A 62 13.39 -5.93 -16.27
CA LEU A 62 12.60 -6.54 -15.20
C LEU A 62 11.20 -6.91 -15.67
N THR A 63 10.55 -6.02 -16.44
CA THR A 63 9.25 -6.29 -17.07
C THR A 63 9.33 -7.50 -18.00
N SER A 64 10.34 -7.57 -18.87
CA SER A 64 10.52 -8.71 -19.78
C SER A 64 10.73 -10.04 -19.04
N LEU A 65 11.54 -10.03 -17.96
CA LEU A 65 11.73 -11.21 -17.11
C LEU A 65 10.42 -11.63 -16.44
N ALA A 66 9.64 -10.68 -15.94
CA ALA A 66 8.35 -10.95 -15.30
C ALA A 66 7.32 -11.55 -16.27
N GLU A 67 7.30 -11.10 -17.52
CA GLU A 67 6.42 -11.63 -18.57
C GLU A 67 6.73 -13.09 -18.93
N SER A 68 7.95 -13.55 -18.66
CA SER A 68 8.36 -14.96 -18.83
C SER A 68 7.89 -15.87 -17.69
N LEU A 69 7.43 -15.31 -16.57
CA LEU A 69 6.89 -16.10 -15.46
C LEU A 69 5.56 -16.76 -15.88
N PRO A 70 5.26 -17.97 -15.38
CA PRO A 70 3.97 -18.62 -15.62
C PRO A 70 2.81 -17.71 -15.22
N LYS A 71 1.89 -17.46 -16.15
CA LYS A 71 0.68 -16.67 -15.89
C LYS A 71 -0.32 -17.52 -15.11
N ASN A 72 -0.93 -16.94 -14.08
CA ASN A 72 -2.10 -17.50 -13.38
C ASN A 72 -1.87 -18.88 -12.73
N ASP A 73 -0.80 -19.04 -11.96
CA ASP A 73 -0.63 -20.24 -11.14
C ASP A 73 -1.37 -20.08 -9.80
N ASN A 74 -2.63 -20.52 -9.76
CA ASN A 74 -3.40 -20.58 -8.51
C ASN A 74 -2.64 -21.35 -7.42
N ALA A 75 -1.77 -22.31 -7.77
CA ALA A 75 -1.01 -23.05 -6.76
C ALA A 75 0.04 -22.17 -6.06
N LEU A 76 0.63 -21.19 -6.77
CA LEU A 76 1.54 -20.21 -6.18
C LEU A 76 0.78 -19.30 -5.20
N ASP A 77 -0.35 -18.75 -5.64
CA ASP A 77 -1.17 -17.84 -4.83
C ASP A 77 -1.74 -18.57 -3.60
N ASP A 78 -2.22 -19.81 -3.76
CA ASP A 78 -2.71 -20.66 -2.66
C ASP A 78 -1.59 -21.03 -1.68
N PHE A 79 -0.38 -21.33 -2.18
CA PHE A 79 0.78 -21.58 -1.35
C PHE A 79 1.11 -20.36 -0.49
N LEU A 80 1.20 -19.19 -1.10
CA LEU A 80 1.51 -17.95 -0.39
C LEU A 80 0.44 -17.56 0.61
N ALA A 81 -0.84 -17.60 0.21
CA ALA A 81 -1.95 -17.27 1.09
C ALA A 81 -1.92 -18.16 2.35
N ARG A 82 -1.75 -19.47 2.17
CA ARG A 82 -1.62 -20.42 3.29
C ARG A 82 -0.42 -20.12 4.18
N GLU A 83 0.75 -19.85 3.60
CA GLU A 83 1.97 -19.63 4.39
C GLU A 83 1.97 -18.27 5.10
N ILE A 84 1.32 -17.25 4.54
CA ILE A 84 1.12 -15.94 5.20
C ILE A 84 0.16 -16.07 6.39
N THR A 85 -0.93 -16.83 6.26
CA THR A 85 -1.93 -16.97 7.33
C THR A 85 -1.56 -18.04 8.37
N ARG A 86 -0.53 -18.85 8.13
CA ARG A 86 -0.07 -19.89 9.06
C ARG A 86 0.68 -19.27 10.24
N ASP A 87 0.18 -19.53 11.45
CA ASP A 87 0.73 -19.09 12.73
C ASP A 87 1.93 -19.90 13.24
N GLU A 88 2.36 -20.92 12.50
CA GLU A 88 3.45 -21.82 12.85
C GLU A 88 4.73 -21.55 12.06
N LEU A 89 5.87 -21.83 12.71
CA LEU A 89 7.21 -21.67 12.12
C LEU A 89 7.48 -22.68 10.97
N SER A 90 6.71 -23.77 10.90
CA SER A 90 6.84 -24.78 9.86
C SER A 90 6.37 -24.25 8.50
N ILE A 91 7.19 -24.45 7.47
CA ILE A 91 6.85 -24.08 6.09
C ILE A 91 6.31 -25.32 5.38
N GLY A 92 5.16 -25.21 4.72
CA GLY A 92 4.51 -26.29 3.97
C GLY A 92 5.31 -26.70 2.72
N ASP A 93 4.86 -27.75 2.04
CA ASP A 93 5.48 -28.15 0.77
C ASP A 93 5.20 -27.08 -0.30
N PRO A 94 6.23 -26.59 -1.01
CA PRO A 94 6.05 -25.59 -2.06
C PRO A 94 5.41 -26.23 -3.31
N ALA A 95 4.69 -25.42 -4.08
CA ALA A 95 4.35 -25.76 -5.45
C ALA A 95 5.62 -25.81 -6.33
N THR A 96 5.48 -26.23 -7.59
CA THR A 96 6.58 -26.07 -8.56
C THR A 96 6.80 -24.58 -8.80
N LEU A 97 7.98 -24.07 -8.46
CA LEU A 97 8.28 -22.64 -8.54
C LEU A 97 9.06 -22.31 -9.83
N PRO A 98 8.79 -21.15 -10.47
CA PRO A 98 9.61 -20.67 -11.56
C PRO A 98 11.01 -20.25 -11.07
N ASP A 99 12.00 -20.25 -11.97
CA ASP A 99 13.30 -19.66 -11.65
C ASP A 99 13.19 -18.13 -11.62
N VAL A 100 13.32 -17.58 -10.41
CA VAL A 100 13.29 -16.13 -10.15
C VAL A 100 14.68 -15.54 -9.96
N SER A 101 15.75 -16.31 -10.19
CA SER A 101 17.12 -15.86 -10.00
C SER A 101 17.48 -14.62 -10.82
N PRO A 102 17.14 -14.54 -12.13
CA PRO A 102 17.42 -13.33 -12.91
C PRO A 102 16.72 -12.08 -12.37
N ILE A 103 15.48 -12.24 -11.87
CA ILE A 103 14.69 -11.15 -11.29
C ILE A 103 15.32 -10.68 -9.97
N ARG A 104 15.66 -11.62 -9.07
CA ARG A 104 16.34 -11.33 -7.81
C ARG A 104 17.64 -10.56 -8.08
N ASP A 105 18.50 -11.11 -8.94
CA ASP A 105 19.84 -10.58 -9.16
C ASP A 105 19.80 -9.16 -9.75
N LEU A 106 18.85 -8.87 -10.65
CA LEU A 106 18.64 -7.53 -11.18
C LEU A 106 18.18 -6.54 -10.10
N LEU A 107 17.18 -6.91 -9.29
CA LEU A 107 16.64 -6.07 -8.21
C LEU A 107 17.65 -5.75 -7.12
N LEU A 108 18.60 -6.65 -6.86
CA LEU A 108 19.66 -6.44 -5.88
C LEU A 108 20.82 -5.62 -6.44
N ARG A 109 21.04 -5.64 -7.75
CA ARG A 109 22.17 -4.97 -8.41
C ARG A 109 21.88 -3.52 -8.79
N GLU A 110 20.68 -3.22 -9.28
CA GLU A 110 20.38 -1.94 -9.93
C GLU A 110 19.13 -1.28 -9.34
N PRO A 111 19.12 0.06 -9.21
CA PRO A 111 17.89 0.78 -8.89
C PRO A 111 16.90 0.67 -10.05
N ILE A 112 15.64 0.39 -9.73
CA ILE A 112 14.55 0.32 -10.70
C ILE A 112 13.83 1.67 -10.73
N VAL A 113 13.73 2.29 -11.91
CA VAL A 113 12.96 3.51 -12.13
C VAL A 113 11.85 3.18 -13.12
N TRP A 114 10.61 3.29 -12.66
CA TRP A 114 9.43 3.04 -13.49
C TRP A 114 8.98 4.33 -14.18
N GLU A 115 8.36 4.18 -15.35
CA GLU A 115 7.74 5.33 -16.00
C GLU A 115 6.61 5.89 -15.14
N ARG A 116 6.61 7.22 -14.97
CA ARG A 116 5.55 7.94 -14.27
C ARG A 116 4.78 8.76 -15.30
N TYR A 117 3.47 8.52 -15.37
CA TYR A 117 2.55 9.24 -16.23
C TYR A 117 1.82 10.35 -15.47
N ASP A 118 1.47 11.42 -16.18
CA ASP A 118 0.81 12.61 -15.62
C ASP A 118 -0.69 12.40 -15.30
N GLY A 119 -1.26 11.25 -15.70
CA GLY A 119 -2.69 10.95 -15.59
C GLY A 119 -3.09 10.19 -14.32
N ILE A 120 -4.25 10.53 -13.76
CA ILE A 120 -4.95 9.69 -12.78
C ILE A 120 -5.72 8.59 -13.53
N GLY A 121 -5.51 7.32 -13.16
CA GLY A 121 -6.33 6.20 -13.63
C GLY A 121 -5.86 5.51 -14.91
N ASP A 122 -4.56 5.50 -15.18
CA ASP A 122 -3.96 4.88 -16.37
C ASP A 122 -4.10 3.33 -16.36
N GLU A 123 -4.62 2.76 -17.45
CA GLU A 123 -4.69 1.31 -17.68
C GLU A 123 -3.30 0.66 -17.62
N HIS A 124 -2.27 1.37 -18.07
CA HIS A 124 -0.90 0.90 -17.99
C HIS A 124 -0.44 0.69 -16.54
N ALA A 125 -0.87 1.54 -15.61
CA ALA A 125 -0.56 1.39 -14.19
C ALA A 125 -1.18 0.11 -13.58
N ILE A 126 -2.34 -0.32 -14.08
CA ILE A 126 -2.96 -1.59 -13.66
C ILE A 126 -2.12 -2.78 -14.15
N ALA A 127 -1.72 -2.77 -15.42
CA ALA A 127 -0.89 -3.83 -16.00
C ALA A 127 0.47 -3.94 -15.30
N VAL A 128 1.15 -2.81 -15.09
CA VAL A 128 2.43 -2.74 -14.38
C VAL A 128 2.30 -3.26 -12.94
N ARG A 129 1.24 -2.87 -12.22
CA ARG A 129 0.96 -3.38 -10.89
C ARG A 129 0.80 -4.91 -10.87
N ALA A 130 0.10 -5.49 -11.85
CA ALA A 130 -0.07 -6.93 -11.94
C ALA A 130 1.28 -7.64 -12.10
N ILE A 131 2.14 -7.13 -13.00
CA ILE A 131 3.51 -7.63 -13.23
C ILE A 131 4.34 -7.58 -11.95
N GLN A 132 4.34 -6.44 -11.26
CA GLN A 132 5.09 -6.25 -10.02
C GLN A 132 4.62 -7.21 -8.91
N MET A 133 3.31 -7.39 -8.75
CA MET A 133 2.77 -8.31 -7.76
C MET A 133 3.09 -9.78 -8.08
N THR A 134 3.09 -10.18 -9.35
CA THR A 134 3.49 -11.52 -9.79
C THR A 134 4.94 -11.81 -9.42
N MET A 135 5.87 -10.88 -9.71
CA MET A 135 7.27 -11.02 -9.32
C MET A 135 7.44 -11.14 -7.81
N ALA A 136 6.77 -10.27 -7.05
CA ALA A 136 6.85 -10.27 -5.60
C ALA A 136 6.40 -11.61 -5.01
N ARG A 137 5.27 -12.15 -5.50
CA ARG A 137 4.75 -13.46 -5.08
C ARG A 137 5.73 -14.58 -5.40
N ALA A 138 6.24 -14.64 -6.63
CA ALA A 138 7.20 -15.67 -7.04
C ALA A 138 8.47 -15.64 -6.18
N LEU A 139 9.02 -14.46 -5.89
CA LEU A 139 10.19 -14.29 -5.02
C LEU A 139 9.90 -14.71 -3.57
N VAL A 140 8.75 -14.33 -2.99
CA VAL A 140 8.38 -14.73 -1.62
C VAL A 140 8.22 -16.26 -1.52
N ALA A 141 7.63 -16.89 -2.53
CA ALA A 141 7.47 -18.34 -2.55
C ALA A 141 8.82 -19.06 -2.64
N ASN A 142 9.74 -18.52 -3.46
CA ASN A 142 11.11 -19.04 -3.55
C ASN A 142 11.88 -18.86 -2.24
N ALA A 143 11.70 -17.72 -1.56
CA ALA A 143 12.26 -17.47 -0.24
C ALA A 143 11.79 -18.52 0.78
N LEU A 144 10.48 -18.81 0.83
CA LEU A 144 9.91 -19.83 1.69
C LEU A 144 10.46 -21.23 1.38
N SER A 145 10.57 -21.60 0.11
CA SER A 145 11.17 -22.87 -0.33
C SER A 145 12.62 -22.99 0.16
N LYS A 146 13.44 -21.95 -0.05
CA LYS A 146 14.83 -21.90 0.45
C LYS A 146 14.90 -21.93 1.98
N ALA A 147 14.03 -21.21 2.67
CA ALA A 147 13.97 -21.19 4.13
C ALA A 147 13.61 -22.55 4.72
N ARG A 148 12.72 -23.30 4.06
CA ARG A 148 12.41 -24.69 4.42
C ARG A 148 13.63 -25.59 4.33
N ALA A 149 14.49 -25.38 3.34
CA ALA A 149 15.79 -26.03 3.22
C ALA A 149 16.88 -25.43 4.12
N ASN A 150 16.52 -24.51 5.04
CA ASN A 150 17.41 -23.77 5.91
C ASN A 150 18.53 -23.00 5.17
N SER A 151 18.26 -22.54 3.94
CA SER A 151 19.22 -21.81 3.12
C SER A 151 19.21 -20.31 3.45
N PRO A 152 20.34 -19.71 3.83
CA PRO A 152 20.44 -18.27 4.08
C PRO A 152 20.05 -17.39 2.88
N ALA A 153 20.20 -17.92 1.66
CA ALA A 153 19.83 -17.24 0.41
C ALA A 153 18.31 -16.97 0.29
N ALA A 154 17.49 -17.47 1.22
CA ALA A 154 16.09 -17.08 1.35
C ALA A 154 15.95 -15.57 1.61
N TRP A 155 16.88 -14.98 2.37
CA TRP A 155 16.86 -13.55 2.66
C TRP A 155 17.08 -12.68 1.43
N ASP A 156 17.85 -13.16 0.45
CA ASP A 156 18.13 -12.39 -0.78
C ASP A 156 16.88 -12.22 -1.64
N ASP A 157 16.03 -13.25 -1.71
CA ASP A 157 14.75 -13.14 -2.41
C ASP A 157 13.80 -12.17 -1.70
N LEU A 158 13.74 -12.19 -0.36
CA LEU A 158 12.96 -11.20 0.40
C LEU A 158 13.49 -9.77 0.25
N HIS A 159 14.81 -9.61 0.20
CA HIS A 159 15.44 -8.32 -0.02
C HIS A 159 15.13 -7.79 -1.43
N ALA A 160 15.11 -8.66 -2.45
CA ALA A 160 14.70 -8.28 -3.79
C ALA A 160 13.25 -7.79 -3.83
N VAL A 161 12.32 -8.45 -3.12
CA VAL A 161 10.93 -7.97 -2.98
C VAL A 161 10.87 -6.62 -2.27
N TRP A 162 11.68 -6.42 -1.23
CA TRP A 162 11.76 -5.13 -0.54
C TRP A 162 12.30 -4.02 -1.46
N LYS A 163 13.33 -4.29 -2.27
CA LYS A 163 13.84 -3.36 -3.28
C LYS A 163 12.79 -3.04 -4.35
N LEU A 164 12.03 -4.05 -4.79
CA LEU A 164 10.89 -3.85 -5.70
C LEU A 164 9.83 -2.94 -5.07
N ALA A 165 9.46 -3.17 -3.81
CA ALA A 165 8.51 -2.30 -3.10
C ALA A 165 9.02 -0.86 -3.00
N ARG A 166 10.30 -0.67 -2.65
CA ARG A 166 10.96 0.64 -2.53
C ARG A 166 11.02 1.41 -3.85
N SER A 167 11.11 0.71 -4.98
CA SER A 167 11.11 1.35 -6.31
C SER A 167 9.78 2.07 -6.63
N LEU A 168 8.72 1.80 -5.86
CA LEU A 168 7.42 2.44 -6.00
C LEU A 168 7.25 3.65 -5.08
N ASP A 169 8.18 3.92 -4.16
CA ASP A 169 8.05 5.02 -3.19
C ASP A 169 7.96 6.39 -3.88
N GLU A 170 8.54 6.51 -5.07
CA GLU A 170 8.49 7.72 -5.86
C GLU A 170 7.18 7.85 -6.66
N HIS A 171 6.26 6.89 -6.63
CA HIS A 171 5.02 6.96 -7.40
C HIS A 171 3.87 7.59 -6.60
N PRO A 172 3.30 8.72 -7.05
CA PRO A 172 2.19 9.34 -6.33
C PRO A 172 0.84 8.61 -6.55
N GLN A 173 0.80 7.57 -7.39
CA GLN A 173 -0.42 6.83 -7.67
C GLN A 173 -0.77 5.92 -6.49
N MET A 174 -2.02 6.03 -6.00
CA MET A 174 -2.55 5.17 -4.93
C MET A 174 -2.34 3.68 -5.23
N MET A 175 -2.57 3.25 -6.47
CA MET A 175 -2.36 1.86 -6.87
C MET A 175 -0.91 1.38 -6.67
N ALA A 176 0.09 2.21 -6.99
CA ALA A 176 1.50 1.88 -6.80
C ALA A 176 1.84 1.79 -5.30
N GLN A 177 1.40 2.75 -4.49
CA GLN A 177 1.63 2.73 -3.05
C GLN A 177 0.94 1.55 -2.36
N THR A 178 -0.27 1.17 -2.77
CA THR A 178 -0.92 -0.05 -2.25
C THR A 178 -0.17 -1.33 -2.63
N ALA A 179 0.46 -1.36 -3.81
CA ALA A 179 1.31 -2.49 -4.23
C ALA A 179 2.58 -2.56 -3.38
N ALA A 180 3.25 -1.41 -3.15
CA ALA A 180 4.41 -1.31 -2.29
C ALA A 180 4.12 -1.81 -0.86
N LEU A 181 3.01 -1.35 -0.27
CA LEU A 181 2.54 -1.82 1.04
C LEU A 181 2.27 -3.33 1.02
N SER A 182 1.62 -3.85 -0.01
CA SER A 182 1.31 -5.28 -0.11
C SER A 182 2.58 -6.13 -0.18
N MET A 183 3.60 -5.69 -0.93
CA MET A 183 4.90 -6.36 -1.00
C MET A 183 5.63 -6.32 0.34
N ALA A 184 5.67 -5.16 1.01
CA ALA A 184 6.27 -5.01 2.33
C ALA A 184 5.59 -5.95 3.35
N ARG A 185 4.25 -6.01 3.35
CA ARG A 185 3.48 -6.93 4.18
C ARG A 185 3.80 -8.39 3.91
N MET A 186 3.92 -8.81 2.66
CA MET A 186 4.32 -10.19 2.32
C MET A 186 5.72 -10.51 2.85
N VAL A 187 6.69 -9.61 2.66
CA VAL A 187 8.06 -9.79 3.18
C VAL A 187 8.03 -9.95 4.70
N ASN A 188 7.34 -9.05 5.40
CA ASN A 188 7.23 -9.08 6.85
C ASN A 188 6.56 -10.38 7.34
N ALA A 189 5.44 -10.77 6.72
CA ALA A 189 4.66 -11.93 7.12
C ALA A 189 5.45 -13.25 7.13
N VAL A 190 6.45 -13.37 6.25
CA VAL A 190 7.28 -14.58 6.16
C VAL A 190 8.66 -14.43 6.79
N ALA A 191 9.11 -13.21 7.07
CA ALA A 191 10.46 -12.94 7.58
C ALA A 191 10.76 -13.69 8.89
N TRP A 192 9.78 -13.83 9.79
CA TRP A 192 9.97 -14.56 11.03
C TRP A 192 10.15 -16.08 10.86
N LYS A 193 9.90 -16.62 9.65
CA LYS A 193 10.14 -18.03 9.27
C LYS A 193 11.51 -18.27 8.63
N MET A 194 12.24 -17.21 8.31
CA MET A 194 13.53 -17.31 7.63
C MET A 194 14.64 -17.84 8.55
N PRO A 195 15.74 -18.42 8.01
CA PRO A 195 16.88 -18.84 8.82
C PRO A 195 17.51 -17.68 9.59
N LEU A 196 18.06 -17.95 10.78
CA LEU A 196 18.84 -16.96 11.53
C LEU A 196 20.31 -16.96 11.06
N PRO A 197 21.03 -15.83 11.19
CA PRO A 197 20.58 -14.53 11.72
C PRO A 197 19.76 -13.71 10.72
N ALA A 198 18.91 -12.80 11.22
CA ALA A 198 18.24 -11.83 10.38
C ALA A 198 19.25 -10.81 9.80
N PRO A 199 19.15 -10.44 8.52
CA PRO A 199 20.06 -9.51 7.87
C PRO A 199 19.80 -8.06 8.30
N ALA A 200 20.83 -7.22 8.22
CA ALA A 200 20.75 -5.81 8.66
C ALA A 200 19.69 -4.99 7.89
N TRP A 201 19.50 -5.25 6.59
CA TRP A 201 18.52 -4.54 5.76
C TRP A 201 17.08 -4.71 6.28
N LEU A 202 16.77 -5.79 7.01
CA LEU A 202 15.43 -6.00 7.56
C LEU A 202 15.03 -4.86 8.51
N SER A 203 16.00 -4.22 9.16
CA SER A 203 15.73 -3.05 10.01
C SER A 203 15.12 -1.88 9.23
N GLU A 204 15.45 -1.72 7.94
CA GLU A 204 14.86 -0.69 7.06
C GLU A 204 13.35 -0.91 6.88
N LEU A 205 12.92 -2.16 6.70
CA LEU A 205 11.50 -2.53 6.62
C LEU A 205 10.77 -2.23 7.95
N GLN A 206 11.42 -2.50 9.09
CA GLN A 206 10.83 -2.34 10.42
C GLN A 206 10.63 -0.86 10.82
N VAL A 207 11.41 0.06 10.24
CA VAL A 207 11.32 1.50 10.55
C VAL A 207 10.61 2.32 9.47
N ARG A 208 10.24 1.72 8.33
CA ARG A 208 9.52 2.40 7.24
C ARG A 208 8.23 3.09 7.73
N ASP A 209 7.99 4.32 7.30
CA ASP A 209 6.69 4.96 7.41
C ASP A 209 5.83 4.60 6.19
N ASP A 210 4.86 3.72 6.38
CA ASP A 210 3.94 3.29 5.32
C ASP A 210 2.72 4.21 5.18
N LEU A 211 2.43 5.03 6.20
CA LEU A 211 1.27 5.91 6.19
C LEU A 211 1.54 7.12 5.31
N ARG A 212 2.73 7.71 5.43
CA ARG A 212 3.07 8.93 4.70
C ARG A 212 2.94 8.79 3.17
N PRO A 213 3.53 7.78 2.51
CA PRO A 213 3.40 7.62 1.06
C PRO A 213 1.94 7.45 0.60
N LEU A 214 1.10 6.79 1.41
CA LEU A 214 -0.33 6.64 1.11
C LEU A 214 -1.10 7.95 1.25
N LEU A 215 -0.77 8.78 2.24
CA LEU A 215 -1.37 10.11 2.39
C LEU A 215 -0.92 11.06 1.27
N ASP A 216 0.35 10.99 0.85
CA ASP A 216 0.85 11.74 -0.31
C ASP A 216 0.13 11.30 -1.59
N ALA A 217 -0.10 9.99 -1.78
CA ALA A 217 -0.88 9.48 -2.91
C ALA A 217 -2.36 9.87 -2.84
N PHE A 218 -2.95 9.94 -1.64
CA PHE A 218 -4.31 10.40 -1.43
C PHE A 218 -4.45 11.88 -1.80
N GLN A 219 -3.53 12.72 -1.35
CA GLN A 219 -3.46 14.12 -1.76
C GLN A 219 -3.28 14.28 -3.28
N HIS A 220 -2.44 13.44 -3.90
CA HIS A 220 -2.25 13.46 -5.35
C HIS A 220 -3.54 13.14 -6.11
N GLN A 221 -4.29 12.13 -5.64
CA GLN A 221 -5.61 11.82 -6.20
C GLN A 221 -6.57 13.02 -6.06
N THR A 222 -6.56 13.67 -4.90
CA THR A 222 -7.36 14.88 -4.66
C THR A 222 -6.98 16.03 -5.58
N ALA A 223 -5.68 16.23 -5.80
CA ALA A 223 -5.20 17.27 -6.70
C ALA A 223 -5.68 17.07 -8.15
N GLY A 224 -5.65 15.84 -8.68
CA GLY A 224 -6.06 15.66 -10.08
C GLY A 224 -7.57 15.76 -10.32
N TYR A 225 -8.43 15.36 -9.37
CA TYR A 225 -9.85 15.67 -9.51
C TYR A 225 -10.14 17.16 -9.29
N TRP A 226 -9.38 17.85 -8.42
CA TRP A 226 -9.45 19.30 -8.28
C TRP A 226 -9.07 20.00 -9.58
N GLN A 227 -7.93 19.66 -10.20
CA GLN A 227 -7.47 20.28 -11.45
C GLN A 227 -8.44 20.05 -12.62
N SER A 228 -9.01 18.85 -12.74
CA SER A 228 -9.99 18.54 -13.79
C SER A 228 -11.34 19.21 -13.52
N SER A 229 -11.83 19.17 -12.28
CA SER A 229 -13.17 19.68 -11.93
C SER A 229 -13.20 21.19 -11.75
N ALA A 230 -12.15 21.82 -11.23
CA ALA A 230 -12.11 23.28 -11.06
C ALA A 230 -12.16 24.03 -12.40
N ARG A 231 -11.63 23.41 -13.48
CA ARG A 231 -11.70 23.97 -14.84
C ARG A 231 -13.11 23.97 -15.42
N ILE A 232 -13.91 22.96 -15.09
CA ILE A 232 -15.21 22.73 -15.73
C ILE A 232 -16.37 23.14 -14.80
N PHE A 233 -16.26 22.86 -13.51
CA PHE A 233 -17.31 22.93 -12.49
C PHE A 233 -16.77 23.36 -11.11
N PRO A 234 -16.28 24.60 -10.92
CA PRO A 234 -15.79 25.06 -9.62
C PRO A 234 -16.98 25.34 -8.68
N THR A 235 -17.45 24.33 -7.96
CA THR A 235 -18.67 24.38 -7.14
C THR A 235 -18.38 24.37 -5.65
N LYS A 236 -19.36 24.81 -4.83
CA LYS A 236 -19.32 24.64 -3.36
C LYS A 236 -19.18 23.18 -2.95
N TRP A 237 -19.73 22.25 -3.73
CA TRP A 237 -19.62 20.81 -3.47
C TRP A 237 -18.17 20.34 -3.65
N LEU A 238 -17.50 20.73 -4.75
CA LEU A 238 -16.08 20.44 -4.95
C LEU A 238 -15.19 20.96 -3.81
N ALA A 239 -15.43 22.19 -3.35
CA ALA A 239 -14.71 22.77 -2.21
C ALA A 239 -14.91 21.91 -0.94
N SER A 240 -16.16 21.53 -0.65
CA SER A 240 -16.50 20.65 0.48
C SER A 240 -15.82 19.28 0.37
N SER A 241 -15.71 18.70 -0.84
CA SER A 241 -15.06 17.41 -1.04
C SER A 241 -13.55 17.49 -0.79
N ILE A 242 -12.89 18.56 -1.25
CA ILE A 242 -11.46 18.80 -0.96
C ILE A 242 -11.23 18.93 0.55
N ASP A 243 -12.07 19.73 1.23
CA ASP A 243 -11.95 19.92 2.67
C ASP A 243 -12.25 18.63 3.46
N HIS A 244 -13.17 17.80 2.98
CA HIS A 244 -13.48 16.49 3.57
C HIS A 244 -12.30 15.52 3.45
N ASP A 245 -11.75 15.34 2.25
CA ASP A 245 -10.58 14.48 2.03
C ASP A 245 -9.37 14.94 2.85
N ARG A 246 -9.13 16.26 2.94
CA ARG A 246 -8.06 16.82 3.77
C ARG A 246 -8.27 16.50 5.26
N LYS A 247 -9.50 16.58 5.78
CA LYS A 247 -9.82 16.21 7.17
C LYS A 247 -9.61 14.72 7.43
N ILE A 248 -10.00 13.85 6.48
CA ILE A 248 -9.69 12.42 6.56
C ILE A 248 -8.18 12.21 6.69
N ALA A 249 -7.39 12.89 5.85
CA ALA A 249 -5.93 12.79 5.92
C ALA A 249 -5.38 13.27 7.28
N GLU A 250 -5.91 14.37 7.82
CA GLU A 250 -5.52 14.92 9.14
C GLU A 250 -5.82 13.92 10.26
N ASP A 251 -7.04 13.38 10.29
CA ASP A 251 -7.46 12.40 11.29
C ASP A 251 -6.58 11.14 11.23
N LEU A 252 -6.27 10.66 10.02
CA LEU A 252 -5.38 9.53 9.80
C LEU A 252 -3.94 9.81 10.25
N PHE A 253 -3.43 11.01 9.96
CA PHE A 253 -2.06 11.39 10.32
C PHE A 253 -1.84 11.36 11.84
N HIS A 254 -2.83 11.81 12.63
CA HIS A 254 -2.75 11.80 14.09
C HIS A 254 -3.18 10.46 14.73
N PHE A 255 -3.69 9.51 13.94
CA PHE A 255 -4.17 8.24 14.47
C PHE A 255 -3.01 7.34 14.93
N THR A 256 -3.05 6.94 16.20
CA THR A 256 -2.01 6.13 16.85
C THR A 256 -2.43 4.68 17.11
N GLY A 257 -3.72 4.36 17.02
CA GLY A 257 -4.22 2.99 17.15
C GLY A 257 -3.87 2.13 15.93
N CYS A 258 -4.16 0.84 16.02
CA CYS A 258 -4.00 -0.09 14.90
C CYS A 258 -5.34 -0.61 14.35
N ASP A 259 -6.43 -0.43 15.09
CA ASP A 259 -7.80 -0.70 14.67
C ASP A 259 -8.49 0.61 14.21
N VAL A 260 -8.29 0.97 12.94
CA VAL A 260 -8.85 2.21 12.37
C VAL A 260 -10.22 1.96 11.71
N ASN A 261 -11.15 2.88 11.93
CA ASN A 261 -12.41 2.95 11.21
C ASN A 261 -12.50 4.29 10.48
N THR A 262 -12.15 4.29 9.19
CA THR A 262 -12.16 5.50 8.38
C THR A 262 -13.51 5.71 7.71
N PRO A 263 -13.98 6.96 7.57
CA PRO A 263 -15.14 7.26 6.75
C PRO A 263 -14.84 7.03 5.26
N MET A 264 -15.88 6.86 4.44
CA MET A 264 -15.76 6.85 2.98
C MET A 264 -15.29 8.21 2.46
N ASN A 265 -14.53 8.20 1.36
CA ASN A 265 -14.20 9.42 0.63
C ASN A 265 -15.34 9.82 -0.34
N GLU A 266 -15.27 11.05 -0.85
CA GLU A 266 -16.33 11.62 -1.74
C GLU A 266 -16.34 11.01 -3.14
N LEU A 267 -15.24 10.37 -3.56
CA LEU A 267 -15.18 9.61 -4.82
C LEU A 267 -15.95 8.28 -4.75
N GLY A 268 -16.62 7.99 -3.63
CA GLY A 268 -17.33 6.73 -3.40
C GLY A 268 -16.38 5.52 -3.38
N THR A 269 -15.07 5.75 -3.27
CA THR A 269 -14.07 4.69 -3.18
C THR A 269 -13.88 4.34 -1.72
N ASP A 270 -14.32 3.15 -1.34
CA ASP A 270 -14.09 2.65 0.01
C ASP A 270 -12.61 2.30 0.23
N LEU A 271 -11.88 3.25 0.81
CA LEU A 271 -10.48 3.07 1.22
C LEU A 271 -10.34 2.47 2.63
N THR A 272 -11.44 2.09 3.29
CA THR A 272 -11.41 1.55 4.66
C THR A 272 -10.54 0.31 4.78
N SER A 273 -10.61 -0.57 3.78
CA SER A 273 -9.77 -1.77 3.74
C SER A 273 -8.27 -1.40 3.65
N LEU A 274 -7.91 -0.40 2.86
CA LEU A 274 -6.53 0.08 2.73
C LEU A 274 -6.02 0.67 4.04
N TRP A 275 -6.80 1.56 4.66
CA TRP A 275 -6.40 2.19 5.91
C TRP A 275 -6.26 1.16 7.03
N ARG A 276 -7.21 0.23 7.18
CA ARG A 276 -7.07 -0.89 8.12
C ARG A 276 -5.79 -1.69 7.91
N ARG A 277 -5.40 -1.95 6.65
CA ARG A 277 -4.16 -2.66 6.33
C ARG A 277 -2.91 -1.90 6.79
N VAL A 278 -2.78 -0.61 6.49
CA VAL A 278 -1.57 0.15 6.87
C VAL A 278 -1.44 0.31 8.38
N PHE A 279 -2.55 0.51 9.09
CA PHE A 279 -2.52 0.64 10.55
C PHE A 279 -2.25 -0.70 11.23
N ARG A 280 -2.92 -1.77 10.80
CA ARG A 280 -2.63 -3.14 11.28
C ARG A 280 -1.17 -3.54 11.03
N TYR A 281 -0.59 -3.10 9.91
CA TYR A 281 0.77 -3.47 9.55
C TYR A 281 1.82 -3.04 10.59
N ARG A 282 1.55 -2.01 11.41
CA ARG A 282 2.39 -1.66 12.56
C ARG A 282 2.53 -2.85 13.53
N ALA A 283 1.42 -3.46 13.92
CA ALA A 283 1.41 -4.65 14.78
C ALA A 283 2.03 -5.86 14.07
N GLU A 284 1.76 -6.07 12.77
CA GLU A 284 2.37 -7.19 12.03
C GLU A 284 3.91 -7.12 12.02
N ARG A 285 4.48 -5.91 11.90
CA ARG A 285 5.93 -5.68 11.96
C ARG A 285 6.51 -6.01 13.34
N GLU A 286 5.88 -5.49 14.38
CA GLU A 286 6.27 -5.81 15.76
C GLU A 286 6.17 -7.31 16.08
N ALA A 287 5.14 -7.98 15.56
CA ALA A 287 4.97 -9.44 15.68
C ALA A 287 6.20 -10.17 15.12
N THR A 288 6.61 -9.77 13.92
CA THR A 288 7.78 -10.35 13.22
C THR A 288 9.07 -10.09 13.97
N ALA A 289 9.30 -8.85 14.41
CA ALA A 289 10.48 -8.49 15.20
C ALA A 289 10.55 -9.28 16.51
N ASN A 290 9.44 -9.36 17.26
CA ASN A 290 9.36 -10.12 18.50
C ASN A 290 9.54 -11.63 18.27
N ALA A 291 8.98 -12.18 17.19
CA ALA A 291 9.17 -13.59 16.83
C ALA A 291 10.64 -13.91 16.54
N ILE A 292 11.34 -13.05 15.81
CA ILE A 292 12.79 -13.20 15.55
C ILE A 292 13.57 -13.11 16.87
N ARG A 293 13.26 -12.14 17.74
CA ARG A 293 13.91 -12.01 19.06
C ARG A 293 13.75 -13.27 19.91
N VAL A 294 12.55 -13.84 19.99
CA VAL A 294 12.32 -15.09 20.73
C VAL A 294 13.15 -16.24 20.15
N ARG A 295 13.20 -16.38 18.82
CA ARG A 295 14.01 -17.42 18.16
C ARG A 295 15.51 -17.24 18.42
N GLU A 296 15.97 -16.01 18.61
CA GLU A 296 17.35 -15.68 19.03
C GLU A 296 17.59 -15.85 20.54
N GLY A 297 16.58 -16.26 21.32
CA GLY A 297 16.68 -16.39 22.78
C GLY A 297 16.65 -15.05 23.53
N LYS A 298 16.22 -13.97 22.88
CA LYS A 298 16.09 -12.62 23.47
C LYS A 298 14.68 -12.42 24.04
N SER A 299 14.56 -11.54 25.03
CA SER A 299 13.26 -11.09 25.54
C SER A 299 12.48 -10.33 24.47
N ILE A 300 11.15 -10.43 24.49
CA ILE A 300 10.26 -9.63 23.64
C ILE A 300 10.22 -8.17 24.10
N GLU A 301 9.83 -7.29 23.19
CA GLU A 301 9.37 -5.94 23.49
C GLU A 301 7.86 -5.98 23.72
N THR A 302 7.43 -5.74 24.96
CA THR A 302 6.02 -5.81 25.35
C THR A 302 5.22 -4.57 24.95
N SER A 303 5.88 -3.42 24.81
CA SER A 303 5.27 -2.18 24.32
C SER A 303 5.01 -2.25 22.83
N SER A 304 3.84 -1.78 22.39
CA SER A 304 3.50 -1.58 20.98
C SER A 304 3.50 -0.09 20.63
N ARG A 305 3.74 0.23 19.35
CA ARG A 305 3.46 1.55 18.78
C ARG A 305 1.96 1.77 18.56
N CYS A 306 1.17 0.71 18.56
CA CYS A 306 -0.29 0.78 18.60
C CYS A 306 -0.73 1.21 20.00
N SER A 307 -1.38 2.38 20.12
CA SER A 307 -1.82 2.90 21.43
C SER A 307 -2.93 2.06 22.09
N ASP A 308 -3.51 1.11 21.36
CA ASP A 308 -4.64 0.26 21.76
C ASP A 308 -4.24 -1.18 22.13
N GLY A 309 -2.95 -1.51 22.21
CA GLY A 309 -2.49 -2.85 22.59
C GLY A 309 -1.01 -3.00 22.93
N GLY A 310 -0.59 -4.24 23.16
CA GLY A 310 0.78 -4.63 23.50
C GLY A 310 1.04 -6.12 23.21
N TRP A 311 2.26 -6.58 23.47
CA TRP A 311 2.70 -7.95 23.20
C TRP A 311 2.84 -8.79 24.46
N ILE A 312 2.36 -10.03 24.38
CA ILE A 312 2.43 -11.03 25.44
C ILE A 312 3.10 -12.29 24.87
N PHE A 313 3.99 -12.90 25.66
CA PHE A 313 4.64 -14.16 25.31
C PHE A 313 4.58 -15.13 26.49
N ASP A 314 4.05 -16.34 26.27
CA ASP A 314 3.87 -17.37 27.31
C ASP A 314 4.99 -18.42 27.35
N GLY A 315 6.05 -18.24 26.56
CA GLY A 315 7.13 -19.21 26.39
C GLY A 315 7.03 -20.03 25.09
N THR A 316 5.87 -20.06 24.44
CA THR A 316 5.62 -20.77 23.18
C THR A 316 4.90 -19.93 22.13
N THR A 317 3.94 -19.12 22.59
CA THR A 317 3.03 -18.34 21.76
C THR A 317 3.24 -16.86 22.02
N LEU A 318 3.54 -16.12 20.95
CA LEU A 318 3.55 -14.67 20.92
C LEU A 318 2.15 -14.20 20.50
N ARG A 319 1.54 -13.28 21.23
CA ARG A 319 0.23 -12.74 20.87
C ARG A 319 0.11 -11.25 21.14
N PHE A 320 -0.64 -10.58 20.28
CA PHE A 320 -1.10 -9.22 20.55
C PHE A 320 -2.23 -9.26 21.58
N SER A 321 -2.26 -8.28 22.49
CA SER A 321 -3.20 -8.25 23.62
C SER A 321 -4.66 -8.02 23.21
N ARG A 322 -4.89 -7.51 22.00
CA ARG A 322 -6.20 -7.16 21.46
C ARG A 322 -6.41 -7.81 20.10
N GLU A 323 -7.66 -8.09 19.74
CA GLU A 323 -8.02 -8.42 18.38
C GLU A 323 -8.12 -7.15 17.52
N ILE A 324 -7.37 -7.11 16.43
CA ILE A 324 -7.48 -6.04 15.42
C ILE A 324 -8.33 -6.60 14.27
N ALA A 325 -9.36 -5.87 13.86
CA ALA A 325 -10.26 -6.29 12.80
C ALA A 325 -9.49 -6.55 11.49
N THR A 326 -9.95 -7.55 10.75
CA THR A 326 -9.49 -7.86 9.39
C THR A 326 -10.64 -7.62 8.43
N ALA A 327 -10.35 -7.22 7.19
CA ALA A 327 -11.37 -6.99 6.16
C ALA A 327 -11.15 -7.99 5.03
N ALA A 328 -12.11 -8.90 4.82
CA ALA A 328 -12.09 -9.77 3.65
C ALA A 328 -12.03 -8.92 2.35
N PRO A 329 -11.32 -9.37 1.29
CA PRO A 329 -10.64 -10.66 1.15
C PRO A 329 -9.19 -10.65 1.66
N ASP A 330 -8.78 -9.73 2.54
CA ASP A 330 -7.40 -9.68 3.06
C ASP A 330 -7.06 -10.97 3.80
N THR A 331 -5.85 -11.49 3.55
CA THR A 331 -5.26 -12.65 4.24
C THR A 331 -4.05 -12.19 5.05
N PRO A 332 -4.27 -11.42 6.13
CA PRO A 332 -3.18 -10.82 6.89
C PRO A 332 -2.37 -11.87 7.65
N MET A 333 -1.13 -11.50 7.99
CA MET A 333 -0.35 -12.24 8.97
C MET A 333 -1.13 -12.33 10.31
N PRO A 334 -1.15 -13.52 10.95
CA PRO A 334 -1.78 -13.65 12.26
C PRO A 334 -0.98 -12.86 13.31
N LEU A 335 -1.70 -12.26 14.27
CA LEU A 335 -1.09 -11.59 15.44
C LEU A 335 -0.98 -12.52 16.65
N VAL A 336 -1.08 -13.83 16.40
CA VAL A 336 -0.83 -14.92 17.32
C VAL A 336 0.11 -15.87 16.59
N LEU A 337 1.32 -16.07 17.09
CA LEU A 337 2.39 -16.83 16.44
C LEU A 337 2.95 -17.88 17.40
N ARG A 338 3.06 -19.12 16.95
CA ARG A 338 3.74 -20.22 17.64
C ARG A 338 5.21 -20.22 17.23
N VAL A 339 6.04 -19.62 18.09
CA VAL A 339 7.44 -19.28 17.79
C VAL A 339 8.44 -20.32 18.30
N LYS A 340 8.00 -21.21 19.21
CA LYS A 340 8.79 -22.34 19.71
C LYS A 340 8.10 -23.65 19.33
N ARG A 341 8.87 -24.62 18.84
CA ARG A 341 8.38 -25.99 18.60
C ARG A 341 8.38 -26.81 19.87
#